data_AF-A0A927YDL8-F1
#
_entry.id   AF-A0A927YDL8-F1
#
_cell.length_a   1.000
_cell.length_b   1.000
_cell.length_c   1.000
_cell.angle_alpha   90.00
_cell.angle_beta   90.00
_cell.angle_gamma   90.00
#
_symmetry.space_group_name_H-M   'P 1'
#
loop_
_entity.id
_entity.type
_entity.pdbx_description
1 polymer ?
#
loop_
_entity_poly.entity_id
_entity_poly.type
_entity_poly.pdbx_seq_one_letter_code
_entity_poly.pdbx_strand_id
1 'polypeptide(L)' 'MILRGMEVDEKDILKDFLYEAIFIPEGVEPPDRSIIEQSELRIYYENFGNGRADHCIVADDNGKVIGAVFKNS' A
#
# COMPACT_ATOMS: atom_id res chain seq x y z
N MET A 1 16.60 -8.84 5.55
CA MET A 1 15.69 -7.70 5.73
C MET A 1 16.43 -6.37 5.86
N ILE A 2 16.13 -5.41 4.98
CA ILE A 2 16.56 -4.01 5.04
C ILE A 2 15.35 -3.07 4.99
N LEU A 3 15.45 -1.89 5.61
CA LEU A 3 14.46 -0.83 5.45
C LEU A 3 14.99 0.18 4.42
N ARG A 4 14.18 0.49 3.41
CA ARG A 4 14.53 1.45 2.36
C ARG A 4 13.32 2.28 1.94
N GLY A 5 13.56 3.38 1.24
CA GLY A 5 12.49 4.08 0.55
C GLY A 5 11.92 3.21 -0.57
N MET A 6 10.61 3.31 -0.79
CA MET A 6 9.97 2.70 -1.95
C MET A 6 10.49 3.36 -3.24
N GLU A 7 10.79 2.55 -4.25
CA GLU A 7 11.17 3.03 -5.57
C GLU A 7 9.91 3.47 -6.35
N VAL A 8 10.08 4.36 -7.34
CA VAL A 8 8.94 4.92 -8.10
C VAL A 8 8.17 3.83 -8.84
N ASP A 9 8.90 2.82 -9.29
CA ASP A 9 8.49 1.64 -10.06
C ASP A 9 7.67 0.66 -9.20
N GLU A 10 7.77 0.80 -7.87
CA GLU A 10 7.12 -0.08 -6.90
C GLU A 10 5.78 0.48 -6.41
N LYS A 11 5.31 1.64 -6.89
CA LYS A 11 4.06 2.27 -6.41
C LYS A 11 2.84 1.36 -6.46
N ASP A 12 2.79 0.42 -7.40
CA ASP A 12 1.69 -0.53 -7.52
C ASP A 12 1.54 -1.45 -6.31
N ILE A 13 2.60 -1.67 -5.51
CA ILE A 13 2.52 -2.47 -4.28
C ILE A 13 1.59 -1.85 -3.24
N LEU A 14 1.36 -0.53 -3.31
CA LEU A 14 0.47 0.17 -2.37
C LEU A 14 -0.97 -0.34 -2.45
N LYS A 15 -1.41 -0.77 -3.65
CA LYS A 15 -2.73 -1.39 -3.84
C LYS A 15 -2.87 -2.67 -3.04
N ASP A 16 -1.85 -3.53 -3.10
CA ASP A 16 -1.82 -4.78 -2.36
C ASP A 16 -1.77 -4.52 -0.85
N PHE A 17 -0.88 -3.66 -0.38
CA PHE A 17 -0.80 -3.34 1.06
C PHE A 17 -2.08 -2.68 1.58
N LEU A 18 -2.75 -1.85 0.79
CA LEU A 18 -4.02 -1.26 1.17
C LEU A 18 -5.11 -2.31 1.32
N TYR A 19 -5.17 -3.31 0.42
CA TYR A 19 -6.12 -4.41 0.53
C TYR A 19 -5.84 -5.27 1.77
N GLU A 20 -4.58 -5.64 2.01
CA GLU A 20 -4.19 -6.45 3.18
C GLU A 20 -4.38 -5.69 4.51
N ALA A 21 -4.44 -4.36 4.49
CA ALA A 21 -4.72 -3.54 5.66
C ALA A 21 -6.22 -3.42 6.00
N ILE A 22 -7.12 -3.94 5.14
CA ILE A 22 -8.55 -3.97 5.41
C ILE A 22 -8.80 -4.91 6.60
N PHE A 23 -9.36 -4.36 7.67
CA PHE A 23 -9.77 -5.17 8.80
C PHE A 23 -10.98 -6.04 8.44
N ILE A 24 -10.81 -7.36 8.56
CA ILE A 24 -11.86 -8.35 8.31
C ILE A 24 -12.22 -9.00 9.66
N PRO A 25 -13.46 -8.80 10.16
CA PRO A 25 -13.92 -9.47 11.37
C PRO A 25 -13.89 -11.00 11.24
N GLU A 26 -13.77 -11.71 12.37
CA GLU A 26 -13.81 -13.16 12.38
C GLU A 26 -15.13 -13.69 11.78
N GLY A 27 -15.03 -14.69 10.89
CA GLY A 27 -16.17 -15.29 10.22
C GLY A 27 -16.75 -14.49 9.05
N VAL A 28 -16.14 -13.35 8.68
CA VAL A 28 -16.52 -12.55 7.50
C VAL A 28 -15.59 -12.89 6.34
N GLU A 29 -16.17 -13.08 5.15
CA GLU A 29 -15.37 -13.27 3.94
C GLU A 29 -14.70 -11.94 3.51
N PRO A 30 -13.43 -11.97 3.08
CA PRO A 30 -12.76 -10.79 2.54
C PRO A 30 -13.58 -10.17 1.40
N PRO A 31 -13.63 -8.83 1.29
CA PRO A 31 -14.24 -8.19 0.14
C PRO A 31 -13.47 -8.52 -1.14
N ASP A 32 -14.14 -8.40 -2.29
CA ASP A 32 -13.47 -8.52 -3.58
C ASP A 32 -12.36 -7.47 -3.72
N ARG A 33 -11.27 -7.81 -4.40
CA ARG A 33 -10.14 -6.89 -4.61
C ARG A 33 -10.55 -5.61 -5.32
N SER A 34 -11.63 -5.59 -6.10
CA SER A 34 -12.18 -4.36 -6.69
C SER A 34 -12.53 -3.26 -5.68
N ILE A 35 -12.65 -3.58 -4.38
CA ILE A 35 -12.84 -2.57 -3.33
C ILE A 35 -11.75 -1.49 -3.36
N ILE A 36 -10.50 -1.82 -3.70
CA ILE A 36 -9.40 -0.83 -3.79
C ILE A 36 -9.56 0.15 -4.96
N GLU A 37 -10.44 -0.12 -5.92
CA GLU A 37 -10.74 0.78 -7.02
C GLU A 37 -11.85 1.79 -6.69
N GLN A 38 -12.50 1.66 -5.51
CA GLN A 38 -13.46 2.65 -5.02
C GLN A 38 -12.77 3.99 -4.77
N SER A 39 -13.46 5.09 -5.05
CA SER A 39 -12.94 6.45 -4.91
C SER A 39 -12.34 6.71 -3.53
N GLU A 40 -12.95 6.17 -2.49
CA GLU A 40 -12.59 6.33 -1.08
C GLU A 40 -11.25 5.67 -0.74
N LEU A 41 -10.88 4.61 -1.45
CA LEU A 41 -9.61 3.90 -1.26
C LEU A 41 -8.56 4.31 -2.28
N ARG A 42 -8.99 4.73 -3.47
CA ARG A 42 -8.12 5.13 -4.57
C ARG A 42 -7.24 6.34 -4.24
N ILE A 43 -7.72 7.24 -3.36
CA ILE A 43 -6.95 8.40 -2.86
C ILE A 43 -5.62 8.03 -2.19
N TYR A 44 -5.46 6.79 -1.71
CA TYR A 44 -4.26 6.36 -0.99
C TYR A 44 -3.08 6.01 -1.92
N TYR A 45 -3.34 5.68 -3.19
CA TYR A 45 -2.29 5.31 -4.15
C TYR A 45 -2.29 6.13 -5.44
N GLU A 46 -3.44 6.65 -5.90
CA GLU A 46 -3.57 7.22 -7.25
C GLU A 46 -2.63 8.40 -7.51
N ASN A 47 -2.38 9.23 -6.50
CA ASN A 47 -1.50 10.40 -6.60
C ASN A 47 -0.23 10.26 -5.77
N PHE A 48 0.05 9.06 -5.26
CA PHE A 48 1.16 8.84 -4.34
C PHE A 48 2.51 9.22 -4.97
N GLY A 49 3.27 10.05 -4.25
CA GLY A 49 4.56 10.59 -4.68
C GLY A 49 4.48 11.92 -5.43
N ASN A 50 3.27 12.48 -5.60
CA ASN A 50 3.08 13.85 -6.10
C ASN A 50 2.99 14.86 -4.95
N GLY A 51 2.59 14.42 -3.75
CA GLY A 51 2.56 15.23 -2.54
C GLY A 51 3.94 15.35 -1.91
N ARG A 52 4.29 16.55 -1.41
CA ARG A 52 5.60 16.78 -0.75
C ARG A 52 5.78 16.00 0.56
N ALA A 53 4.68 15.50 1.13
CA ALA A 53 4.71 14.71 2.35
C ALA A 53 4.39 13.23 2.10
N ASP A 54 4.36 12.81 0.83
CA ASP A 54 4.20 11.41 0.46
C ASP A 54 5.52 10.68 0.72
N HIS A 55 5.49 9.76 1.67
CA HIS A 55 6.65 8.97 2.05
C HIS A 55 6.23 7.52 2.25
N CYS A 56 6.99 6.59 1.67
CA CYS A 56 6.81 5.17 1.85
C CYS A 56 8.16 4.54 2.21
N ILE A 57 8.18 3.79 3.30
CA ILE A 57 9.31 2.95 3.70
C ILE A 57 8.86 1.50 3.58
N VAL A 58 9.67 0.69 2.92
CA VAL A 58 9.42 -0.72 2.70
C VAL A 58 10.40 -1.58 3.48
N ALA A 59 9.92 -2.72 3.97
CA ALA A 59 10.75 -3.81 4.46
C ALA A 59 11.04 -4.75 3.29
N ASP A 60 12.30 -4.82 2.88
CA ASP A 60 12.78 -5.64 1.78
C ASP A 60 13.56 -6.84 2.34
N ASP A 61 13.14 -8.06 2.00
CA ASP A 61 13.89 -9.27 2.29
C ASP A 61 14.36 -9.93 0.99
N ASN A 62 15.67 -9.78 0.71
CA ASN A 62 16.34 -10.35 -0.46
C ASN A 62 15.70 -9.94 -1.81
N GLY A 63 15.36 -8.66 -1.97
CA GLY A 63 14.76 -8.09 -3.17
C GLY A 63 13.25 -8.24 -3.23
N LYS A 64 12.62 -8.78 -2.18
CA LYS A 64 11.16 -8.91 -2.07
C LYS A 64 10.65 -7.95 -1.00
N VAL A 65 9.76 -7.04 -1.39
CA VAL A 65 9.03 -6.22 -0.42
C VAL A 65 8.02 -7.09 0.34
N ILE A 66 8.16 -7.13 1.67
CA ILE A 66 7.31 -7.94 2.57
C ILE A 66 6.43 -7.08 3.50
N GLY A 67 6.61 -5.76 3.47
CA GLY A 67 5.85 -4.82 4.28
C GLY A 67 6.09 -3.38 3.84
N ALA A 68 5.11 -2.51 4.07
CA ALA A 68 5.22 -1.09 3.80
C ALA A 68 4.56 -0.27 4.91
N VAL A 69 5.15 0.87 5.24
CA VAL A 69 4.51 1.96 5.96
C VAL A 69 4.53 3.18 5.06
N PHE A 70 3.36 3.76 4.82
CA PHE A 70 3.23 4.90 3.94
C PHE A 70 2.30 5.94 4.52
N LYS A 71 2.54 7.19 4.11
CA LYS A 71 1.68 8.32 4.37
C LYS A 71 1.42 9.01 3.04
N ASN A 72 0.14 9.26 2.75
CA ASN A 72 -0.28 10.18 1.70
C ASN A 72 -0.71 11.52 2.33
N SER A 73 -0.59 12.62 1.58
CA SER A 73 -0.98 13.97 1.99
C SER A 73 -2.20 14.52 1.27
#